data_AF-A0AAV0W9H0-F1
#
_entry.id   AF-A0AAV0W9H0-F1
#
_cell.length_a   1.000
_cell.length_b   1.000
_cell.length_c   1.000
_cell.angle_alpha   90.00
_cell.angle_beta   90.00
_cell.angle_gamma   90.00
#
_symmetry.space_group_name_H-M   'P 1'
#
loop_
_entity.id
_entity.type
_entity.pdbx_description
1 polymer ?
#
loop_
_entity_poly.entity_id
_entity_poly.type
_entity_poly.pdbx_seq_one_letter_code
_entity_poly.pdbx_strand_id
1 'polypeptide(L)'
;MELKLLLLKAFHQTFQESGCLCAQKRSGRPRTSDENIERVRQSFVRSPQKSTRRAGLELDLPHSTVWRVLRRRLTLKAYRIQLLQALLPDDKQKRIDFLQFHIRKTRRK
;
A
#
# COMPACT_ATOMS: atom_id res chain seq x y z
N MET A 1 45.66 25.95 3.45
CA MET A 1 45.53 26.13 4.92
C MET A 1 44.17 26.71 5.28
N GLU A 2 43.74 27.79 4.63
CA GLU A 2 42.42 28.43 4.75
C GLU A 2 41.20 27.48 4.81
N LEU A 3 41.07 26.58 3.83
CA LEU A 3 39.92 25.67 3.74
C LEU A 3 39.80 24.70 4.93
N LYS A 4 40.92 24.21 5.47
CA LYS A 4 40.92 23.32 6.64
C LYS A 4 40.45 24.05 7.90
N LEU A 5 40.87 25.30 8.06
CA LEU A 5 40.51 26.13 9.22
C LEU A 5 39.02 26.45 9.22
N LEU A 6 38.45 26.77 8.05
CA LEU A 6 37.01 27.00 7.89
C LEU A 6 36.19 25.75 8.23
N LEU A 7 36.65 24.58 7.79
CA LEU A 7 35.98 23.30 8.05
C LEU A 7 36.00 22.93 9.55
N LEU A 8 37.13 23.16 10.22
CA LEU A 8 37.26 22.99 11.68
C LEU A 8 36.34 23.92 12.46
N LYS A 9 36.23 25.20 12.05
CA LYS A 9 35.31 26.15 12.67
C LYS A 9 33.85 25.72 12.52
N ALA A 10 33.46 25.27 11.33
CA ALA A 10 32.11 24.75 11.07
C ALA A 10 31.79 23.49 11.89
N PHE A 11 32.74 22.56 12.03
CA PHE A 11 32.57 21.40 12.89
C PHE A 11 32.44 21.76 14.37
N HIS A 12 33.27 22.69 14.85
CA HIS A 12 33.18 23.14 16.24
C HIS A 12 31.81 23.80 16.51
N GLN A 13 31.34 24.65 15.61
CA GLN A 13 30.04 25.30 15.75
C GLN A 13 28.88 24.28 15.72
N THR A 14 28.86 23.37 14.75
CA THR A 14 27.84 22.32 14.67
C THR A 14 27.84 21.39 15.89
N PHE A 15 29.02 21.09 16.46
CA PHE A 15 29.14 20.34 17.70
C PHE A 15 28.61 21.12 18.91
N GLN A 16 28.91 22.42 19.02
CA GLN A 16 28.38 23.25 20.11
C GLN A 16 26.86 23.40 20.06
N GLU A 17 26.27 23.50 18.87
CA GLU A 17 24.82 23.67 18.69
C GLU A 17 24.04 22.37 18.89
N SER A 18 24.51 21.25 18.33
CA SER A 18 23.76 19.98 18.29
C SER A 18 24.26 18.89 19.24
N GLY A 19 25.44 19.09 19.84
CA GLY A 19 26.10 18.12 20.71
C GLY A 19 26.65 16.88 19.98
N CYS A 20 26.52 16.80 18.65
CA CYS A 20 27.03 15.67 17.87
C CYS A 20 27.59 16.11 16.52
N LEU A 21 28.60 15.38 16.03
CA LEU A 21 29.12 15.52 14.67
C LEU A 21 28.50 14.52 13.69
N CYS A 22 27.39 13.88 14.08
CA CYS A 22 26.74 12.89 13.23
C CYS A 22 26.19 13.56 11.97
N ALA A 23 26.35 12.88 10.83
CA ALA A 23 25.79 13.36 9.58
C ALA A 23 24.28 13.57 9.72
N GLN A 24 23.81 14.77 9.37
CA GLN A 24 22.39 15.06 9.41
C GLN A 24 21.61 14.19 8.42
N LYS A 25 20.34 13.92 8.76
CA LYS A 25 19.46 13.11 7.94
C LYS A 25 19.25 13.82 6.60
N ARG A 26 19.72 13.21 5.52
CA ARG A 26 19.51 13.75 4.17
C ARG A 26 18.03 13.69 3.82
N SER A 27 17.52 14.71 3.14
CA SER A 27 16.22 14.66 2.48
C SER A 27 16.29 13.55 1.42
N GLY A 28 15.70 12.39 1.73
CA GLY A 28 15.71 11.23 0.82
C GLY A 28 14.94 11.50 -0.48
N ARG A 29 14.74 10.44 -1.27
CA ARG A 29 13.98 10.53 -2.53
C ARG A 29 12.58 11.14 -2.28
N PRO A 30 12.14 12.12 -3.10
CA PRO A 30 10.82 12.72 -2.97
C PRO A 30 9.71 11.68 -2.96
N ARG A 31 8.71 11.91 -2.10
CA ARG A 31 7.53 11.06 -2.00
C ARG A 31 6.56 11.38 -3.14
N THR A 32 5.77 10.39 -3.52
CA THR A 32 4.59 10.62 -4.37
C THR A 32 3.62 11.53 -3.62
N SER A 33 3.03 12.51 -4.32
CA SER A 33 2.08 13.45 -3.72
C SER A 33 0.78 12.75 -3.27
N ASP A 34 0.09 13.35 -2.30
CA ASP A 34 -1.11 12.76 -1.71
C ASP A 34 -2.28 12.74 -2.70
N GLU A 35 -2.35 13.70 -3.62
CA GLU A 35 -3.35 13.72 -4.71
C GLU A 35 -3.17 12.50 -5.62
N ASN A 36 -1.92 12.17 -5.97
CA ASN A 36 -1.63 11.02 -6.82
C ASN A 36 -1.93 9.70 -6.12
N ILE A 37 -1.73 9.65 -4.79
CA ILE A 37 -2.09 8.48 -3.98
C ILE A 37 -3.61 8.28 -4.01
N GLU A 38 -4.38 9.35 -3.86
CA GLU A 38 -5.84 9.27 -3.87
C GLU A 38 -6.40 8.93 -5.26
N ARG A 39 -5.82 9.49 -6.33
CA ARG A 39 -6.17 9.11 -7.72
C ARG A 39 -5.95 7.61 -7.97
N VAL A 40 -4.83 7.06 -7.49
CA VAL A 40 -4.58 5.61 -7.56
C VAL A 40 -5.62 4.85 -6.74
N ARG A 41 -5.92 5.28 -5.51
CA ARG A 41 -6.91 4.64 -4.65
C ARG A 41 -8.26 4.53 -5.35
N GLN A 42 -8.78 5.64 -5.88
CA GLN A 42 -10.09 5.69 -6.54
C GLN A 42 -10.15 4.79 -7.79
N SER A 43 -9.07 4.74 -8.58
CA SER A 43 -9.00 3.88 -9.76
C SER A 43 -9.18 2.40 -9.42
N PHE A 44 -8.56 1.93 -8.33
CA PHE A 44 -8.64 0.54 -7.87
C PHE A 44 -9.90 0.24 -7.05
N VAL A 45 -10.53 1.24 -6.42
CA VAL A 45 -11.88 1.08 -5.85
C VAL A 45 -12.91 0.84 -6.95
N ARG A 46 -12.84 1.61 -8.05
CA ARG A 46 -13.75 1.46 -9.21
C ARG A 46 -13.53 0.14 -9.96
N SER A 47 -12.30 -0.33 -10.06
CA SER A 47 -11.96 -1.58 -10.75
C SER A 47 -10.83 -2.31 -10.03
N PRO A 48 -11.14 -3.19 -9.07
CA PRO A 48 -10.14 -3.88 -8.26
C PRO A 48 -9.22 -4.83 -9.04
N GLN A 49 -9.70 -5.35 -10.18
CA GLN A 49 -8.96 -6.28 -11.03
C GLN A 49 -8.07 -5.57 -12.07
N LYS A 50 -8.08 -4.23 -12.12
CA LYS A 50 -7.31 -3.46 -13.10
C LYS A 50 -5.81 -3.71 -12.94
N SER A 51 -5.09 -3.85 -14.06
CA SER A 51 -3.64 -3.99 -14.01
C SER A 51 -2.98 -2.66 -13.63
N THR A 52 -1.87 -2.74 -12.91
CA THR A 52 -1.07 -1.57 -12.55
C THR A 52 -0.52 -0.83 -13.77
N ARG A 53 -0.22 -1.54 -14.87
CA ARG A 53 0.22 -0.91 -16.13
C ARG A 53 -0.88 -0.06 -16.73
N ARG A 54 -2.10 -0.62 -16.80
CA ARG A 54 -3.27 0.09 -17.31
C ARG A 54 -3.61 1.30 -16.43
N ALA A 55 -3.59 1.14 -15.11
CA ALA A 55 -3.80 2.24 -14.19
C ALA A 55 -2.73 3.34 -14.33
N GLY A 56 -1.47 2.97 -14.62
CA GLY A 56 -0.41 3.94 -14.91
C GLY A 56 -0.68 4.75 -16.17
N LEU A 57 -1.11 4.09 -17.25
CA LEU A 57 -1.49 4.76 -18.50
C LEU A 57 -2.69 5.69 -18.31
N GLU A 58 -3.71 5.29 -17.55
CA GLU A 58 -4.91 6.11 -17.32
C GLU A 58 -4.66 7.31 -16.39
N LEU A 59 -3.62 7.26 -15.54
CA LEU A 59 -3.33 8.29 -14.54
C LEU A 59 -2.13 9.17 -14.91
N ASP A 60 -1.50 8.94 -16.06
CA ASP A 60 -0.22 9.51 -16.48
C ASP A 60 0.89 9.31 -15.44
N LEU A 61 0.94 8.10 -14.87
CA LEU A 61 1.93 7.70 -13.87
C LEU A 61 2.75 6.51 -14.35
N PRO A 62 4.07 6.48 -14.04
CA PRO A 62 4.85 5.27 -14.24
C PRO A 62 4.24 4.09 -13.48
N HIS A 63 4.15 2.93 -14.15
CA HIS A 63 3.68 1.68 -13.55
C HIS A 63 4.33 1.37 -12.18
N SER A 64 5.63 1.65 -12.04
CA SER A 64 6.39 1.44 -10.81
C SER A 64 5.93 2.33 -9.66
N THR A 65 5.47 3.54 -9.95
CA THR A 65 4.88 4.46 -8.97
C THR A 65 3.55 3.92 -8.48
N VAL A 66 2.67 3.51 -9.40
CA VAL A 66 1.37 2.89 -9.05
C VAL A 66 1.60 1.65 -8.17
N TRP A 67 2.50 0.76 -8.56
CA TRP A 67 2.86 -0.42 -7.78
C TRP A 67 3.38 -0.07 -6.37
N ARG A 68 4.24 0.95 -6.27
CA ARG A 68 4.78 1.41 -4.97
C ARG A 68 3.69 2.00 -4.10
N VAL A 69 2.77 2.79 -4.65
CA VAL A 69 1.64 3.37 -3.93
C VAL A 69 0.76 2.26 -3.37
N LEU A 70 0.37 1.27 -4.19
CA LEU A 70 -0.45 0.14 -3.74
C LEU A 70 0.20 -0.62 -2.58
N ARG A 71 1.50 -0.94 -2.68
CA ARG A 71 2.17 -1.81 -1.71
C ARG A 71 2.67 -1.09 -0.45
N ARG A 72 3.13 0.15 -0.57
CA ARG A 72 3.79 0.89 0.52
C ARG A 72 2.92 1.98 1.15
N ARG A 73 1.93 2.50 0.44
CA ARG A 73 1.05 3.59 0.93
C ARG A 73 -0.34 3.09 1.28
N LEU A 74 -0.98 2.39 0.35
CA LEU A 74 -2.33 1.87 0.54
C LEU A 74 -2.35 0.48 1.19
N THR A 75 -1.19 -0.19 1.24
CA THR A 75 -1.03 -1.54 1.82
C THR A 75 -2.03 -2.57 1.27
N LEU A 76 -2.42 -2.42 0.00
CA LEU A 76 -3.32 -3.35 -0.66
C LEU A 76 -2.57 -4.64 -1.02
N LYS A 77 -3.27 -5.77 -0.90
CA LYS A 77 -2.79 -7.08 -1.33
C LYS A 77 -3.51 -7.49 -2.60
N ALA A 78 -2.78 -8.11 -3.52
CA ALA A 78 -3.40 -8.70 -4.70
C ALA A 78 -4.46 -9.72 -4.24
N TYR A 79 -5.64 -9.64 -4.84
CA TYR A 79 -6.70 -10.61 -4.56
C TYR A 79 -6.25 -12.00 -5.02
N ARG A 80 -6.35 -12.98 -4.13
CA ARG A 80 -6.05 -14.39 -4.46
C ARG A 80 -7.30 -15.02 -5.04
N ILE A 81 -7.26 -15.36 -6.32
CA ILE A 81 -8.35 -16.09 -6.97
C ILE A 81 -8.50 -17.45 -6.26
N GLN A 82 -9.70 -17.71 -5.75
CA GLN A 82 -10.09 -19.04 -5.26
C GLN A 82 -10.95 -19.69 -6.33
N LEU A 83 -10.53 -20.86 -6.80
CA LEU A 83 -11.35 -21.71 -7.65
C LEU A 83 -12.44 -22.34 -6.78
N LEU A 84 -13.68 -21.92 -7.00
CA LEU A 84 -14.85 -22.46 -6.31
C LEU A 84 -15.68 -23.25 -7.33
N GLN A 85 -16.40 -24.26 -6.86
CA GLN A 85 -17.39 -24.94 -7.69
C GLN A 85 -18.46 -23.94 -8.13
N ALA A 86 -18.89 -24.05 -9.39
CA ALA A 86 -19.97 -23.23 -9.93
C ALA A 86 -21.25 -23.50 -9.14
N LEU A 87 -21.87 -22.45 -8.62
CA LEU A 87 -23.18 -22.54 -7.96
C LEU A 87 -24.28 -22.46 -9.02
N LEU A 88 -25.11 -23.50 -9.08
CA LEU A 88 -26.35 -23.48 -9.83
C LEU A 88 -27.42 -22.70 -9.04
N PRO A 89 -28.46 -22.15 -9.70
CA PRO A 89 -29.55 -21.44 -9.01
C PRO A 89 -30.19 -22.25 -7.87
N ASP A 90 -30.37 -23.55 -8.08
CA ASP A 90 -30.98 -24.47 -7.12
C ASP A 90 -30.09 -24.75 -5.89
N ASP A 91 -28.76 -24.63 -6.04
CA ASP A 91 -27.82 -24.90 -4.95
C ASP A 91 -27.97 -23.91 -3.80
N LYS A 92 -28.47 -22.70 -4.08
CA LYS A 92 -28.68 -21.68 -3.07
C LYS A 92 -29.69 -22.15 -2.02
N GLN A 93 -30.83 -22.69 -2.45
CA GLN A 93 -31.88 -23.14 -1.53
C GLN A 93 -31.41 -24.37 -0.76
N LYS A 94 -30.83 -25.37 -1.45
CA LYS A 94 -30.28 -26.58 -0.82
C LYS A 94 -29.24 -26.25 0.27
N ARG A 95 -28.39 -25.25 0.04
CA ARG A 95 -27.41 -24.78 1.03
C ARG A 95 -28.07 -24.14 2.25
N ILE A 96 -29.11 -23.32 2.06
CA ILE A 96 -29.85 -22.72 3.18
C ILE A 96 -30.53 -23.81 4.00
N ASP A 97 -31.20 -24.76 3.33
CA ASP A 97 -31.91 -25.85 3.99
C ASP A 97 -30.94 -26.72 4.81
N PHE A 98 -29.78 -27.04 4.24
CA PHE A 98 -28.71 -27.77 4.93
C PHE A 98 -28.21 -27.04 6.18
N LEU A 99 -27.98 -25.72 6.08
CA LEU A 99 -27.55 -24.90 7.21
C LEU A 99 -28.62 -24.87 8.31
N GLN A 100 -29.89 -24.66 7.95
CA GLN A 100 -31.02 -24.64 8.89
C GLN A 100 -31.19 -25.99 9.59
N PHE A 101 -31.09 -27.09 8.83
CA PHE A 101 -31.10 -28.45 9.38
C PHE A 101 -29.99 -28.63 10.43
N HIS A 102 -28.76 -28.22 10.11
CA HIS A 102 -27.62 -28.37 11.01
C HIS A 102 -27.76 -27.52 12.27
N ILE A 103 -28.23 -26.27 12.15
CA ILE A 103 -28.52 -25.37 13.28
C ILE A 103 -29.58 -25.99 14.20
N ARG A 104 -30.66 -26.55 13.64
CA ARG A 104 -31.71 -27.20 14.42
C ARG A 104 -31.20 -28.44 15.17
N LYS A 105 -30.30 -29.21 14.55
CA LYS A 105 -29.68 -30.38 15.19
C LYS A 105 -28.73 -30.00 16.33
N THR A 106 -27.94 -28.95 16.17
CA THR A 106 -27.00 -28.48 17.20
C THR A 106 -27.70 -27.87 18.41
N ARG A 107 -28.84 -27.19 18.22
CA ARG A 107 -29.67 -26.64 19.33
C ARG A 107 -30.47 -27.68 20.13
N ARG A 108 -30.52 -28.94 19.69
CA ARG A 108 -31.22 -30.04 20.38
C ARG A 108 -30.30 -30.91 21.25
N LYS A 109 -29.00 -30.62 21.26
CA LYS A 109 -28.08 -31.08 22.31
C LYS A 109 -28.00 -30.01 23.39
#